data_AF-A0A521AUH3-F1
#
_entry.id   AF-A0A521AUH3-F1
#
_cell.length_a   1.000
_cell.length_b   1.000
_cell.length_c   1.000
_cell.angle_alpha   90.00
_cell.angle_beta   90.00
_cell.angle_gamma   90.00
#
_symmetry.space_group_name_H-M   'P 1'
#
loop_
_entity.id
_entity.type
_entity.pdbx_description
1 polymer ?
#
loop_
_entity_poly.entity_id
_entity_poly.type
_entity_poly.pdbx_seq_one_letter_code
_entity_poly.pdbx_strand_id
1 'polypeptide(L)'
;MEAASFCGGPDSYRDTKDIADSRNQLLKNNLIKMKKIVFLFPILALVSCYNTEHNCKDFKTGKFKFETEVNGEKKTTYFERKDDIEIETFEGKTDTATIRWVSDCEYVLQKKHPKNMAEEKAISMKILTTSKDSYTFEFGLVGSEEKQRGTVYKVD
;
A
#
# COMPACT_ATOMS: atom_id res chain seq x y z
N MET A 1 -80.96 22.83 -64.34
CA MET A 1 -79.81 23.52 -63.74
C MET A 1 -79.18 22.53 -62.78
N GLU A 2 -77.92 22.21 -63.05
CA GLU A 2 -77.20 20.99 -62.70
C GLU A 2 -77.20 20.50 -61.23
N ALA A 3 -77.10 19.17 -61.12
CA ALA A 3 -76.47 18.48 -60.01
C ALA A 3 -74.96 18.29 -60.29
N ALA A 4 -74.10 18.43 -59.26
CA ALA A 4 -72.72 17.94 -59.25
C ALA A 4 -72.19 17.70 -57.81
N SER A 5 -72.08 16.43 -57.43
CA SER A 5 -70.85 15.64 -57.15
C SER A 5 -69.65 16.18 -56.32
N PHE A 6 -69.29 15.38 -55.28
CA PHE A 6 -67.95 14.97 -54.74
C PHE A 6 -67.00 16.07 -54.17
N CYS A 7 -66.08 15.88 -53.20
CA CYS A 7 -65.28 14.75 -52.67
C CYS A 7 -64.73 15.09 -51.25
N GLY A 8 -64.32 14.10 -50.44
CA GLY A 8 -63.85 14.24 -49.05
C GLY A 8 -62.37 14.63 -48.83
N GLY A 9 -61.97 14.74 -47.55
CA GLY A 9 -60.60 15.01 -47.09
C GLY A 9 -60.37 14.56 -45.62
N PRO A 10 -59.11 14.31 -45.20
CA PRO A 10 -58.75 13.23 -44.27
C PRO A 10 -58.39 13.73 -42.85
N ASP A 11 -59.04 13.19 -41.81
CA ASP A 11 -58.80 13.64 -40.42
C ASP A 11 -58.73 12.50 -39.38
N SER A 12 -58.08 11.38 -39.72
CA SER A 12 -57.81 10.31 -38.72
C SER A 12 -56.41 9.69 -38.75
N TYR A 13 -55.51 10.15 -39.63
CA TYR A 13 -54.17 9.56 -39.79
C TYR A 13 -53.06 10.26 -38.98
N ARG A 14 -53.37 11.36 -38.27
CA ARG A 14 -52.36 12.17 -37.58
C ARG A 14 -52.09 11.75 -36.13
N ASP A 15 -53.00 11.02 -35.48
CA ASP A 15 -52.94 10.75 -34.03
C ASP A 15 -52.13 9.48 -33.66
N THR A 16 -52.18 8.44 -34.50
CA THR A 16 -51.50 7.16 -34.19
C THR A 16 -49.98 7.18 -34.41
N LYS A 17 -49.48 8.12 -35.21
CA LYS A 17 -48.04 8.27 -35.50
C LYS A 17 -47.29 8.93 -34.35
N ASP A 18 -47.90 9.90 -33.68
CA ASP A 18 -47.31 10.63 -32.55
C ASP A 18 -47.22 9.76 -31.28
N ILE A 19 -48.19 8.86 -31.07
CA ILE A 19 -48.18 7.92 -29.94
C ILE A 19 -47.12 6.82 -30.14
N ALA A 20 -46.94 6.32 -31.36
CA ALA A 20 -45.92 5.32 -31.67
C ALA A 20 -44.50 5.89 -31.56
N ASP A 21 -44.28 7.15 -31.96
CA ASP A 21 -42.98 7.81 -31.89
C ASP A 21 -42.59 8.13 -30.43
N SER A 22 -43.54 8.58 -29.61
CA SER A 22 -43.31 8.86 -28.19
C SER A 22 -42.97 7.59 -27.37
N ARG A 23 -43.60 6.44 -27.66
CA ARG A 23 -43.25 5.15 -27.04
C ARG A 23 -41.86 4.66 -27.47
N ASN A 24 -41.47 4.87 -28.72
CA ASN A 24 -40.15 4.48 -29.23
C ASN A 24 -39.03 5.38 -28.66
N GLN A 25 -39.31 6.67 -28.45
CA GLN A 25 -38.41 7.63 -27.77
C GLN A 25 -38.16 7.25 -26.30
N LEU A 26 -39.21 6.86 -25.57
CA LEU A 26 -39.12 6.40 -24.16
C LEU A 26 -38.30 5.10 -24.02
N LEU A 27 -38.48 4.13 -24.92
CA LEU A 27 -37.71 2.89 -24.92
C LEU A 27 -36.23 3.12 -25.24
N LYS A 28 -35.91 3.99 -26.22
CA LYS A 28 -34.53 4.37 -26.55
C LYS A 28 -33.82 5.08 -25.39
N ASN A 29 -34.50 5.98 -24.68
CA ASN A 29 -33.93 6.70 -23.55
C ASN A 29 -33.60 5.78 -22.36
N ASN A 30 -34.44 4.77 -22.08
CA ASN A 30 -34.19 3.79 -21.02
C ASN A 30 -33.04 2.82 -21.35
N LEU A 31 -32.90 2.42 -22.61
CA LEU A 31 -31.77 1.60 -23.09
C LEU A 31 -30.42 2.33 -23.02
N ILE A 32 -30.38 3.63 -23.36
CA ILE A 32 -29.17 4.46 -23.29
C ILE A 32 -28.77 4.74 -21.83
N LYS A 33 -29.76 4.93 -20.95
CA LYS A 33 -29.53 5.20 -19.52
C LYS A 33 -28.91 3.99 -18.79
N MET A 34 -29.34 2.77 -19.12
CA MET A 34 -28.73 1.54 -18.57
C MET A 34 -27.33 1.27 -19.11
N LYS A 35 -27.08 1.53 -20.40
CA LYS A 35 -25.77 1.28 -21.05
C LYS A 35 -24.66 2.23 -20.58
N LYS A 36 -24.99 3.46 -20.17
CA LYS A 36 -24.02 4.41 -19.57
C LYS A 36 -23.66 4.07 -18.12
N ILE A 37 -24.56 3.42 -17.37
CA ILE A 37 -24.32 3.02 -15.97
C ILE A 37 -23.42 1.79 -15.89
N VAL A 38 -23.53 0.85 -16.85
CA VAL A 38 -22.70 -0.37 -16.89
C VAL A 38 -21.21 -0.07 -17.16
N PHE A 39 -20.89 1.05 -17.82
CA PHE A 39 -19.50 1.44 -18.12
C PHE A 39 -18.77 2.12 -16.94
N LEU A 40 -19.47 2.41 -15.83
CA LEU A 40 -18.89 3.04 -14.63
C LEU A 40 -18.49 2.03 -13.54
N PHE A 41 -18.77 0.75 -13.75
CA PHE A 41 -18.46 -0.30 -12.77
C PHE A 41 -17.00 -0.81 -12.76
N PRO A 42 -16.23 -0.84 -13.88
CA PRO A 42 -14.89 -1.43 -13.86
C PRO A 42 -13.81 -0.53 -13.23
N ILE A 43 -14.10 0.75 -12.94
CA ILE A 43 -13.10 1.69 -12.37
C ILE A 43 -13.00 1.54 -10.83
N LEU A 44 -14.06 1.07 -10.15
CA LEU A 44 -14.05 0.91 -8.68
C LEU A 44 -13.32 -0.35 -8.19
N ALA A 45 -12.96 -1.27 -9.08
CA ALA A 45 -12.30 -2.53 -8.70
C ALA A 45 -10.79 -2.41 -8.42
N LEU A 46 -10.19 -1.23 -8.63
CA LEU A 46 -8.73 -1.04 -8.51
C LEU A 46 -8.27 -0.39 -7.20
N VAL A 47 -9.18 -0.09 -6.26
CA VAL A 47 -8.79 0.27 -4.88
C VAL A 47 -8.58 -1.00 -4.05
N SER A 48 -7.56 -1.80 -4.40
CA SER A 48 -7.05 -2.79 -3.46
C SER A 48 -6.30 -2.04 -2.36
N CYS A 49 -6.90 -1.94 -1.18
CA CYS A 49 -6.16 -1.52 0.01
C CYS A 49 -5.02 -2.52 0.25
N TYR A 50 -3.78 -2.09 -0.02
CA TYR A 50 -2.61 -2.78 0.54
C TYR A 50 -2.69 -2.61 2.06
N ASN A 51 -3.18 -3.64 2.76
CA ASN A 51 -3.05 -3.73 4.21
C ASN A 51 -1.59 -4.06 4.50
N THR A 52 -0.74 -3.03 4.53
CA THR A 52 0.59 -3.15 5.13
C THR A 52 0.37 -3.41 6.61
N GLU A 53 0.69 -4.62 7.05
CA GLU A 53 0.72 -4.95 8.47
C GLU A 53 1.69 -3.98 9.15
N HIS A 54 1.27 -3.40 10.27
CA HIS A 54 2.07 -2.42 11.02
C HIS A 54 2.16 -2.84 12.49
N ASN A 55 2.47 -4.12 12.72
CA ASN A 55 2.55 -4.71 14.05
C ASN A 55 4.00 -4.82 14.52
N CYS A 56 4.64 -3.68 14.78
CA CYS A 56 6.04 -3.61 15.18
C CYS A 56 6.34 -4.28 16.54
N LYS A 57 5.31 -4.49 17.37
CA LYS A 57 5.45 -5.15 18.68
C LYS A 57 6.00 -6.57 18.55
N ASP A 58 5.64 -7.26 17.47
CA ASP A 58 6.08 -8.64 17.19
C ASP A 58 7.58 -8.72 16.88
N PHE A 59 8.22 -7.58 16.59
CA PHE A 59 9.63 -7.46 16.22
C PHE A 59 10.51 -6.84 17.32
N LYS A 60 9.94 -6.57 18.51
CA LYS A 60 10.71 -6.04 19.64
C LYS A 60 11.66 -7.08 20.25
N THR A 61 11.30 -8.35 20.15
CA THR A 61 12.04 -9.49 20.70
C THR A 61 12.05 -10.63 19.71
N GLY A 62 13.16 -11.37 19.64
CA GLY A 62 13.29 -12.51 18.74
C GLY A 62 14.65 -12.54 18.06
N LYS A 63 14.80 -13.51 17.15
CA LYS A 63 16.01 -13.69 16.36
C LYS A 63 15.76 -13.31 14.92
N PHE A 64 16.72 -12.57 14.40
CA PHE A 64 16.59 -11.91 13.13
C PHE A 64 17.85 -12.08 12.31
N LYS A 65 17.69 -12.05 10.99
CA LYS A 65 18.77 -11.98 10.03
C LYS A 65 18.62 -10.75 9.15
N PHE A 66 19.74 -10.10 8.89
CA PHE A 66 19.85 -8.99 7.95
C PHE A 66 20.88 -9.37 6.89
N GLU A 67 20.49 -9.29 5.63
CA GLU A 67 21.37 -9.56 4.49
C GLU A 67 21.67 -8.23 3.79
N THR A 68 22.95 -7.90 3.65
CA THR A 68 23.43 -6.71 2.98
C THR A 68 24.51 -7.06 1.98
N GLU A 69 24.54 -6.38 0.84
CA GLU A 69 25.57 -6.59 -0.18
C GLU A 69 26.69 -5.56 0.03
N VAL A 70 27.88 -6.05 0.36
CA VAL A 70 29.07 -5.22 0.55
C VAL A 70 30.11 -5.67 -0.46
N ASN A 71 30.49 -4.78 -1.38
CA ASN A 71 31.45 -5.06 -2.46
C ASN A 71 31.07 -6.24 -3.37
N GLY A 72 29.78 -6.45 -3.64
CA GLY A 72 29.29 -7.56 -4.47
C GLY A 72 29.19 -8.90 -3.74
N GLU A 73 29.54 -8.96 -2.45
CA GLU A 73 29.39 -10.15 -1.61
C GLU A 73 28.20 -9.97 -0.66
N LYS A 74 27.31 -10.97 -0.62
CA LYS A 74 26.21 -10.99 0.35
C LYS A 74 26.75 -11.32 1.73
N LYS A 75 26.71 -10.35 2.63
CA LYS A 75 27.02 -10.51 4.05
C LYS A 75 25.73 -10.68 4.83
N THR A 76 25.72 -11.66 5.72
CA THR A 76 24.59 -11.92 6.61
C THR A 76 24.99 -11.59 8.03
N THR A 77 24.19 -10.76 8.68
CA THR A 77 24.25 -10.47 10.10
C THR A 77 23.12 -11.19 10.80
N TYR A 78 23.42 -11.86 11.92
CA TYR A 78 22.39 -12.39 12.82
C TYR A 78 22.34 -11.54 14.07
N PHE A 79 21.14 -11.19 14.52
CA PHE A 79 21.01 -10.49 15.79
C PHE A 79 19.80 -10.97 16.57
N GLU A 80 19.94 -10.97 17.88
CA GLU A 80 18.89 -11.34 18.82
C GLU A 80 18.52 -10.12 19.66
N ARG A 81 17.23 -9.79 19.67
CA ARG A 81 16.69 -8.77 20.56
C ARG A 81 16.07 -9.41 21.77
N LYS A 82 16.53 -8.98 22.94
CA LYS A 82 15.99 -9.39 24.23
C LYS A 82 15.82 -8.14 25.07
N ASP A 83 14.56 -7.75 25.29
CA ASP A 83 14.18 -6.57 26.08
C ASP A 83 14.81 -5.26 25.54
N ASP A 84 15.80 -4.72 26.25
CA ASP A 84 16.50 -3.47 25.97
C ASP A 84 17.91 -3.69 25.41
N ILE A 85 18.25 -4.92 24.99
CA ILE A 85 19.54 -5.23 24.36
C ILE A 85 19.39 -5.92 22.99
N GLU A 86 20.34 -5.62 22.11
CA GLU A 86 20.56 -6.32 20.84
C GLU A 86 21.93 -6.99 20.89
N ILE A 87 21.97 -8.29 20.64
CA ILE A 87 23.21 -9.06 20.51
C ILE A 87 23.39 -9.36 19.03
N GLU A 88 24.33 -8.67 18.40
CA GLU A 88 24.61 -8.78 16.97
C GLU A 88 25.83 -9.67 16.74
N THR A 89 25.77 -10.56 15.75
CA THR A 89 26.87 -11.39 15.29
C THR A 89 27.10 -11.17 13.80
N PHE A 90 28.26 -10.61 13.48
CA PHE A 90 28.72 -10.31 12.12
C PHE A 90 30.08 -10.97 11.89
N GLU A 91 30.19 -11.81 10.86
CA GLU A 91 31.43 -12.54 10.50
C GLU A 91 32.12 -13.25 11.69
N GLY A 92 31.32 -13.85 12.58
CA GLY A 92 31.80 -14.57 13.77
C GLY A 92 32.25 -13.67 14.94
N LYS A 93 32.11 -12.35 14.82
CA LYS A 93 32.29 -11.40 15.93
C LYS A 93 30.94 -11.04 16.51
N THR A 94 30.81 -11.20 17.82
CA THR A 94 29.60 -10.83 18.55
C THR A 94 29.84 -9.52 19.29
N ASP A 95 28.96 -8.54 19.06
CA ASP A 95 28.92 -7.28 19.78
C ASP A 95 27.55 -7.12 20.46
N THR A 96 27.46 -6.24 21.45
CA THR A 96 26.21 -5.96 22.17
C THR A 96 25.90 -4.48 22.12
N ALA A 97 24.64 -4.16 21.83
CA ALA A 97 24.10 -2.82 21.83
C ALA A 97 22.90 -2.73 22.78
N THR A 98 22.66 -1.52 23.30
CA THR A 98 21.47 -1.18 24.07
C THR A 98 20.44 -0.56 23.15
N ILE A 99 19.18 -0.92 23.34
CA ILE A 99 18.01 -0.46 22.60
C ILE A 99 17.20 0.46 23.50
N ARG A 100 16.92 1.68 23.02
CA ARG A 100 15.98 2.60 23.66
C ARG A 100 14.79 2.86 22.74
N TRP A 101 13.65 2.25 23.04
CA TRP A 101 12.41 2.46 22.29
C TRP A 101 11.87 3.88 22.51
N VAL A 102 11.59 4.56 21.40
CA VAL A 102 10.93 5.88 21.38
C VAL A 102 9.43 5.69 21.11
N SER A 103 9.08 4.71 20.28
CA SER A 103 7.71 4.26 20.01
C SER A 103 7.68 2.75 19.80
N ASP A 104 6.56 2.17 19.36
CA ASP A 104 6.51 0.75 19.02
C ASP A 104 7.32 0.38 17.78
N CYS A 105 7.55 1.33 16.87
CA CYS A 105 8.26 1.11 15.60
C CYS A 105 9.58 1.89 15.50
N GLU A 106 9.90 2.76 16.46
CA GLU A 106 11.09 3.60 16.45
C GLU A 106 11.91 3.39 17.71
N TYR A 107 13.21 3.23 17.55
CA TYR A 107 14.15 3.03 18.65
C TYR A 107 15.53 3.58 18.30
N VAL A 108 16.32 3.82 19.34
CA VAL A 108 17.71 4.25 19.21
C VAL A 108 18.60 3.12 19.68
N LEU A 109 19.59 2.80 18.85
CA LEU A 109 20.60 1.77 19.10
C LEU A 109 21.93 2.43 19.48
N GLN A 110 22.55 1.96 20.55
CA GLN A 110 23.84 2.44 21.01
C GLN A 110 24.74 1.26 21.39
N LYS A 111 25.94 1.19 20.83
CA LYS A 111 26.89 0.12 21.17
C LYS A 111 27.30 0.22 22.64
N LYS A 112 27.29 -0.91 23.35
CA LYS A 112 27.68 -0.98 24.77
C LYS A 112 29.18 -0.76 24.98
N HIS A 113 30.00 -1.21 24.02
CA HIS A 113 31.46 -1.08 24.06
C HIS A 113 31.99 -0.51 22.74
N PRO A 114 31.84 0.80 22.48
CA PRO A 114 32.34 1.42 21.26
C PRO A 114 33.87 1.39 21.22
N LYS A 115 34.45 1.01 20.07
CA LYS A 115 35.91 0.97 19.89
C LYS A 115 36.50 2.29 19.38
N ASN A 116 35.66 3.17 18.84
CA ASN A 116 36.05 4.45 18.27
C ASN A 116 34.89 5.47 18.40
N MET A 117 35.17 6.75 18.13
CA MET A 117 34.16 7.83 18.20
C MET A 117 33.03 7.68 17.17
N ALA A 118 33.24 6.97 16.07
CA ALA A 118 32.17 6.76 15.08
C ALA A 118 31.13 5.77 15.63
N GLU A 119 31.57 4.75 16.35
CA GLU A 119 30.74 3.72 17.00
C GLU A 119 30.02 4.22 18.27
N GLU A 120 30.52 5.29 18.88
CA GLU A 120 29.85 5.95 20.01
C GLU A 120 28.54 6.64 19.60
N LYS A 121 28.44 7.05 18.32
CA LYS A 121 27.26 7.72 17.81
C LYS A 121 26.07 6.77 17.79
N ALA A 122 24.97 7.21 18.40
CA ALA A 122 23.73 6.47 18.40
C ALA A 122 23.09 6.43 17.00
N ILE A 123 22.50 5.29 16.67
CA ILE A 123 21.81 5.04 15.40
C ILE A 123 20.31 5.07 15.67
N SER A 124 19.57 5.93 14.97
CA SER A 124 18.12 5.91 14.98
C SER A 124 17.63 4.85 14.00
N MET A 125 16.71 4.01 14.47
CA MET A 125 16.11 2.91 13.73
C MET A 125 14.59 3.11 13.69
N LYS A 126 14.00 2.92 12.52
CA LYS A 126 12.56 3.05 12.33
C LYS A 126 12.02 1.98 11.39
N ILE A 127 11.11 1.16 11.91
CA ILE A 127 10.38 0.17 11.14
C ILE A 127 9.31 0.90 10.31
N LEU A 128 9.34 0.70 8.99
CA LEU A 128 8.44 1.34 8.04
C LEU A 128 7.25 0.47 7.70
N THR A 129 7.50 -0.82 7.46
CA THR A 129 6.50 -1.79 7.01
C THR A 129 6.82 -3.14 7.62
N THR A 130 5.80 -3.86 8.11
CA THR A 130 5.96 -5.23 8.58
C THR A 130 5.25 -6.20 7.65
N SER A 131 5.67 -7.45 7.70
CA SER A 131 5.08 -8.62 7.05
C SER A 131 5.15 -9.78 8.03
N LYS A 132 4.56 -10.93 7.68
CA LYS A 132 4.47 -12.08 8.59
C LYS A 132 5.81 -12.45 9.25
N ASP A 133 6.88 -12.53 8.45
CA ASP A 133 8.20 -13.00 8.90
C ASP A 133 9.33 -12.01 8.55
N SER A 134 8.99 -10.75 8.26
CA SER A 134 9.98 -9.75 7.87
C SER A 134 9.51 -8.32 8.13
N TYR A 135 10.45 -7.38 8.15
CA TYR A 135 10.13 -5.97 8.17
C TYR A 135 11.17 -5.15 7.41
N THR A 136 10.72 -4.04 6.84
CA THR A 136 11.57 -3.03 6.23
C THR A 136 11.78 -1.91 7.23
N PHE A 137 13.01 -1.46 7.37
CA PHE A 137 13.37 -0.39 8.28
C PHE A 137 14.23 0.65 7.59
N GLU A 138 14.23 1.85 8.14
CA GLU A 138 15.21 2.88 7.87
C GLU A 138 16.11 3.09 9.09
N PHE A 139 17.36 3.44 8.83
CA PHE A 139 18.34 3.70 9.86
C PHE A 139 19.29 4.83 9.47
N GLY A 140 19.87 5.48 10.47
CA GLY A 140 20.92 6.47 10.28
C GLY A 140 21.31 7.13 11.58
N LEU A 141 22.38 7.92 11.57
CA LEU A 141 22.85 8.62 12.77
C LEU A 141 21.74 9.52 13.34
N VAL A 142 21.62 9.55 14.67
CA VAL A 142 20.71 10.47 15.36
C VAL A 142 21.08 11.91 14.97
N GLY A 143 20.10 12.68 14.50
CA GLY A 143 20.30 14.06 14.02
C GLY A 143 20.81 14.21 12.58
N SER A 144 21.13 13.11 11.88
CA SER A 144 21.46 13.15 10.45
C SER A 144 20.20 13.02 9.58
N GLU A 145 20.15 13.77 8.48
CA GLU A 145 19.15 13.64 7.42
C GLU A 145 19.42 12.44 6.50
N GLU A 146 20.66 11.98 6.42
CA GLU A 146 21.03 10.81 5.63
C GLU A 146 20.54 9.53 6.31
N LYS A 147 19.56 8.88 5.68
CA LYS A 147 18.97 7.60 6.11
C LYS A 147 19.16 6.54 5.04
N GLN A 148 19.44 5.33 5.49
CA GLN A 148 19.52 4.13 4.66
C GLN A 148 18.37 3.19 4.99
N ARG A 149 18.07 2.24 4.11
CA ARG A 149 16.99 1.27 4.30
C ARG A 149 17.51 -0.15 4.17
N GLY A 150 16.89 -1.04 4.93
CA GLY A 150 17.19 -2.47 4.93
C GLY A 150 15.94 -3.30 5.16
N THR A 151 16.07 -4.61 4.92
CA THR A 151 15.00 -5.59 5.20
C THR A 151 15.54 -6.67 6.11
N VAL A 152 14.85 -6.89 7.23
CA VAL A 152 15.16 -7.94 8.20
C VAL A 152 14.16 -9.06 8.05
N TYR A 153 14.64 -10.29 8.24
CA TYR A 153 13.82 -11.50 8.25
C TYR A 153 13.90 -12.16 9.62
N LYS A 154 12.77 -12.65 10.11
CA LYS A 154 12.68 -13.46 11.32
C LYS A 154 13.27 -14.85 11.06
N VAL A 155 13.99 -15.39 12.03
CA VAL A 155 14.63 -16.71 11.93
C VAL A 155 13.91 -17.76 12.80
N ASP A 156 13.40 -17.35 13.96
CA ASP A 156 12.62 -18.16 14.93
C ASP A 156 11.38 -17.40 15.39
#